data_AF-A0A7L4PZ96-F1
#
_entry.id   AF-A0A7L4PZ96-F1
#
_cell.length_a   1.000
_cell.length_b   1.000
_cell.length_c   1.000
_cell.angle_alpha   90.00
_cell.angle_beta   90.00
_cell.angle_gamma   90.00
#
_symmetry.space_group_name_H-M   'P 1'
#
loop_
_entity.id
_entity.type
_entity.pdbx_description
1 polymer ?
#
loop_
_entity_poly.entity_id
_entity_poly.type
_entity_poly.pdbx_seq_one_letter_code
_entity_poly.pdbx_strand_id
1 'polypeptide(L)'
;DLEGGFYGIVTATGEQYLPMNLAPEFSVDGFAVEFTARERLDLSTTEMWGVPVELISISAAGRQETPLTGSWKLISYRDGAAWRTPVPGMEITAVFGDDGRISGSAGCNRYFTSYNATNTDLTVGPVGSTEMYCAGAMDQESAYLQLLATASAFMVEEEILTITDQSGRAILTYHHEIPKASGTGTIVVTFSRTGGFAGNDDHLVLYQNGSAEVTRKDYMTRITVPEETVNAIANLLADAGISGLSDMYPAPQEGADLFSYVLTYGDKTIRMEETAVPDVLRPIVDLLCEIIVTSAPDDIAPPFPS
;
A
#
# COMPACT_ATOMS: atom_id res chain seq x y z
N ASP A 1 -26.59 -6.25 27.01
CA ASP A 1 -27.74 -5.35 26.83
C ASP A 1 -27.60 -4.08 27.65
N LEU A 2 -26.99 -3.05 27.04
CA LEU A 2 -27.19 -1.66 27.48
C LEU A 2 -28.27 -1.08 26.56
N GLU A 3 -29.53 -1.36 26.85
CA GLU A 3 -30.64 -0.60 26.26
C GLU A 3 -30.57 0.83 26.81
N GLY A 4 -29.92 1.73 26.06
CA GLY A 4 -29.94 3.18 26.30
C GLY A 4 -28.61 3.84 26.70
N GLY A 5 -27.45 3.20 26.51
CA GLY A 5 -26.14 3.84 26.72
C GLY A 5 -25.62 4.59 25.48
N PHE A 6 -24.75 5.59 25.68
CA PHE A 6 -23.98 6.23 24.61
C PHE A 6 -22.53 5.74 24.62
N TYR A 7 -21.83 5.90 23.49
CA TYR A 7 -20.39 5.66 23.38
C TYR A 7 -19.67 7.00 23.26
N GLY A 8 -18.57 7.13 24.01
CA GLY A 8 -17.71 8.30 24.03
C GLY A 8 -16.26 7.89 23.84
N ILE A 9 -15.45 8.79 23.29
CA ILE A 9 -14.02 8.56 23.10
C ILE A 9 -13.28 9.25 24.26
N VAL A 10 -12.42 8.51 24.94
CA VAL A 10 -11.55 9.03 26.01
C VAL A 10 -10.10 8.96 25.55
N THR A 11 -9.41 10.09 25.49
CA THR A 11 -8.00 10.12 25.11
C THR A 11 -7.11 9.58 26.23
N ALA A 12 -5.86 9.24 25.91
CA ALA A 12 -4.88 8.79 26.92
C ALA A 12 -4.60 9.87 28.00
N THR A 13 -4.82 11.15 27.68
CA THR A 13 -4.71 12.29 28.60
C THR A 13 -5.99 12.53 29.42
N GLY A 14 -7.07 11.77 29.16
CA GLY A 14 -8.33 11.81 29.88
C GLY A 14 -9.36 12.80 29.33
N GLU A 15 -9.12 13.39 28.15
CA GLU A 15 -10.10 14.24 27.46
C GLU A 15 -11.26 13.38 26.95
N GLN A 16 -12.47 13.93 27.01
CA GLN A 16 -13.70 13.22 26.70
C GLN A 16 -14.36 13.86 25.48
N TYR A 17 -14.64 13.06 24.46
CA TYR A 17 -15.29 13.50 23.23
C TYR A 17 -16.55 12.68 22.99
N LEU A 18 -17.64 13.36 22.64
CA LEU A 18 -18.92 12.76 22.32
C LEU A 18 -19.14 12.80 20.80
N PRO A 19 -18.83 11.70 20.08
CA PRO A 19 -18.96 11.66 18.63
C PRO A 19 -20.42 11.59 18.20
N MET A 20 -20.84 12.54 17.36
CA MET A 20 -22.21 12.64 16.83
C MET A 20 -22.48 11.68 15.66
N ASN A 21 -21.43 11.11 15.07
CA ASN A 21 -21.43 10.25 13.89
C ASN A 21 -20.54 9.00 14.05
N LEU A 22 -20.45 8.44 15.27
CA LEU A 22 -19.67 7.22 15.52
C LEU A 22 -20.28 6.02 14.77
N ALA A 23 -19.48 5.35 13.95
CA ALA A 23 -19.95 4.16 13.23
C ALA A 23 -20.15 2.97 14.21
N PRO A 24 -21.15 2.10 13.98
CA PRO A 24 -21.46 0.99 14.89
C PRO A 24 -20.28 0.05 15.14
N GLU A 25 -19.39 -0.16 14.17
CA GLU A 25 -18.19 -0.99 14.33
C GLU A 25 -17.21 -0.49 15.40
N PHE A 26 -17.21 0.82 15.70
CA PHE A 26 -16.39 1.42 16.76
C PHE A 26 -17.13 1.57 18.09
N SER A 27 -18.41 1.16 18.15
CA SER A 27 -19.23 1.20 19.37
C SER A 27 -18.97 -0.03 20.25
N VAL A 28 -17.71 -0.22 20.62
CA VAL A 28 -17.22 -1.36 21.41
C VAL A 28 -16.43 -0.82 22.61
N ASP A 29 -16.81 -1.26 23.82
CA ASP A 29 -16.14 -0.82 25.05
C ASP A 29 -14.66 -1.23 25.05
N GLY A 30 -13.79 -0.29 25.41
CA GLY A 30 -12.33 -0.49 25.41
C GLY A 30 -11.69 -0.62 24.02
N PHE A 31 -12.43 -0.35 22.92
CA PHE A 31 -11.87 -0.37 21.57
C PHE A 31 -10.99 0.85 21.34
N ALA A 32 -9.69 0.62 21.19
CA ALA A 32 -8.72 1.69 21.01
C ALA A 32 -8.86 2.27 19.59
N VAL A 33 -8.91 3.59 19.48
CA VAL A 33 -9.08 4.30 18.20
C VAL A 33 -8.12 5.47 18.05
N GLU A 34 -7.75 5.74 16.82
CA GLU A 34 -7.15 7.01 16.39
C GLU A 34 -8.21 7.79 15.60
N PHE A 35 -8.29 9.11 15.78
CA PHE A 35 -9.35 9.89 15.15
C PHE A 35 -8.96 11.35 14.94
N THR A 36 -9.60 11.99 13.96
CA THR A 36 -9.64 13.44 13.82
C THR A 36 -11.08 13.91 13.88
N ALA A 37 -11.30 15.10 14.45
CA ALA A 37 -12.65 15.56 14.74
C ALA A 37 -12.75 17.07 14.72
N ARG A 38 -13.96 17.56 14.44
CA ARG A 38 -14.34 18.97 14.59
C ARG A 38 -15.24 19.13 15.79
N GLU A 39 -14.89 20.05 16.70
CA GLU A 39 -15.76 20.42 17.80
C GLU A 39 -17.06 21.06 17.30
N ARG A 40 -18.16 20.64 17.92
CA ARG A 40 -19.52 21.12 17.65
C ARG A 40 -20.08 21.80 18.89
N LEU A 41 -19.43 22.90 19.27
CA LEU A 41 -19.82 23.73 20.43
C LEU A 41 -21.19 24.40 20.25
N ASP A 42 -21.75 24.36 19.04
CA ASP A 42 -23.10 24.80 18.70
C ASP A 42 -24.19 23.81 19.16
N LEU A 43 -23.82 22.57 19.50
CA LEU A 43 -24.76 21.52 19.87
C LEU A 43 -24.99 21.45 21.38
N SER A 44 -26.26 21.36 21.77
CA SER A 44 -26.66 20.99 23.14
C SER A 44 -26.96 19.50 23.16
N THR A 45 -26.19 18.73 23.93
CA THR A 45 -26.32 17.26 24.02
C THR A 45 -27.06 16.85 25.28
N THR A 46 -27.83 15.77 25.20
CA THR A 46 -28.59 15.19 26.33
C THR A 46 -27.69 14.51 27.35
N GLU A 47 -26.55 13.99 26.90
CA GLU A 47 -25.63 13.21 27.74
C GLU A 47 -24.84 14.07 28.73
N MET A 48 -24.71 15.39 28.48
CA MET A 48 -23.91 16.32 29.27
C MET A 48 -22.52 15.78 29.61
N TRP A 49 -21.92 15.04 28.69
CA TRP A 49 -20.64 14.35 28.84
C TRP A 49 -19.80 14.55 27.58
N GLY A 50 -18.52 14.87 27.78
CA GLY A 50 -17.57 15.14 26.70
C GLY A 50 -17.87 16.38 25.87
N VAL A 51 -16.90 16.77 25.03
CA VAL A 51 -17.10 17.80 24.00
C VAL A 51 -17.80 17.15 22.80
N PRO A 52 -18.96 17.67 22.35
CA PRO A 52 -19.61 17.15 21.14
C PRO A 52 -18.70 17.35 19.94
N VAL A 53 -18.50 16.30 19.16
CA VAL A 53 -17.65 16.34 17.97
C VAL A 53 -18.29 15.64 16.78
N GLU A 54 -17.95 16.13 15.60
CA GLU A 54 -18.18 15.44 14.34
C GLU A 54 -16.85 14.82 13.91
N LEU A 55 -16.79 13.50 13.85
CA LEU A 55 -15.61 12.75 13.43
C LEU A 55 -15.37 13.01 11.94
N ILE A 56 -14.14 13.42 11.63
CA ILE A 56 -13.64 13.58 10.26
C ILE A 56 -13.01 12.27 9.80
N SER A 57 -12.21 11.64 10.66
CA SER A 57 -11.67 10.28 10.46
C SER A 57 -11.66 9.52 11.79
N ILE A 58 -11.79 8.19 11.73
CA ILE A 58 -11.63 7.28 12.86
C ILE A 58 -11.12 5.93 12.36
N SER A 59 -10.14 5.35 13.05
CA SER A 59 -9.55 4.05 12.75
C SER A 59 -9.22 3.31 14.06
N ALA A 60 -8.97 2.01 13.99
CA ALA A 60 -8.53 1.25 15.17
C ALA A 60 -7.07 1.63 15.52
N ALA A 61 -6.81 2.01 16.77
CA ALA A 61 -5.49 2.41 17.22
C ALA A 61 -4.49 1.26 17.06
N GLY A 62 -3.35 1.55 16.44
CA GLY A 62 -2.33 0.55 16.13
C GLY A 62 -2.67 -0.40 14.96
N ARG A 63 -3.79 -0.20 14.25
CA ARG A 63 -4.07 -0.89 12.98
C ARG A 63 -3.65 0.04 11.83
N GLN A 64 -2.43 -0.17 11.37
CA GLN A 64 -1.86 0.54 10.24
C GLN A 64 -2.51 0.01 8.96
N GLU A 65 -3.48 0.75 8.40
CA GLU A 65 -4.06 0.41 7.11
C GLU A 65 -2.98 0.63 6.05
N THR A 66 -2.33 -0.46 5.63
CA THR A 66 -1.43 -0.39 4.49
C THR A 66 -2.30 -0.22 3.25
N PRO A 67 -2.03 0.78 2.39
CA PRO A 67 -2.86 1.02 1.23
C PRO A 67 -2.93 -0.24 0.35
N LEU A 68 -4.14 -0.55 -0.12
CA LEU A 68 -4.36 -1.67 -1.05
C LEU A 68 -3.60 -1.48 -2.37
N THR A 69 -3.31 -0.22 -2.72
CA THR A 69 -2.63 0.14 -3.96
C THR A 69 -1.20 -0.41 -3.99
N GLY A 70 -0.74 -0.73 -5.20
CA GLY A 70 0.58 -1.33 -5.43
C GLY A 70 0.51 -2.74 -6.01
N SER A 71 1.68 -3.37 -6.07
CA SER A 71 1.89 -4.66 -6.72
C SER A 71 1.80 -5.81 -5.74
N TRP A 72 1.05 -6.84 -6.11
CA TRP A 72 0.77 -8.01 -5.28
C TRP A 72 1.00 -9.30 -6.05
N LYS A 73 1.60 -10.29 -5.39
CA LYS A 73 1.77 -11.64 -5.91
C LYS A 73 0.95 -12.63 -5.11
N LEU A 74 0.15 -13.43 -5.79
CA LEU A 74 -0.73 -14.39 -5.14
C LEU A 74 0.08 -15.48 -4.42
N ILE A 75 -0.19 -15.68 -3.14
CA ILE A 75 0.32 -16.81 -2.33
C ILE A 75 -0.61 -18.01 -2.52
N SER A 76 -1.91 -17.78 -2.35
CA SER A 76 -2.90 -18.83 -2.38
C SER A 76 -4.29 -18.32 -2.77
N TYR A 77 -5.09 -19.23 -3.31
CA TYR A 77 -6.49 -18.99 -3.66
C TYR A 77 -7.36 -20.17 -3.26
N ARG A 78 -8.65 -19.91 -3.07
CA ARG A 78 -9.63 -20.96 -2.76
C ARG A 78 -9.99 -21.78 -4.00
N ASP A 79 -10.16 -23.07 -3.81
CA ASP A 79 -10.86 -23.93 -4.76
C ASP A 79 -11.84 -24.80 -3.98
N GLY A 80 -13.13 -24.46 -4.07
CA GLY A 80 -14.16 -25.02 -3.20
C GLY A 80 -13.81 -24.78 -1.73
N ALA A 81 -13.58 -25.86 -0.97
CA ALA A 81 -13.18 -25.79 0.45
C ALA A 81 -11.66 -25.75 0.67
N ALA A 82 -10.85 -26.10 -0.33
CA ALA A 82 -9.41 -26.21 -0.21
C ALA A 82 -8.69 -24.89 -0.54
N TRP A 83 -7.44 -24.78 -0.11
CA TRP A 83 -6.50 -23.76 -0.59
C TRP A 83 -5.58 -24.38 -1.65
N ARG A 84 -5.30 -23.64 -2.70
CA ARG A 84 -4.31 -23.97 -3.73
C ARG A 84 -3.26 -22.87 -3.81
N THR A 85 -2.05 -23.23 -4.19
CA THR A 85 -0.98 -22.29 -4.54
C THR A 85 -0.88 -22.19 -6.07
N PRO A 86 -0.44 -21.05 -6.61
CA PRO A 86 -0.18 -20.94 -8.05
C PRO A 86 0.78 -22.01 -8.56
N VAL A 87 0.55 -22.46 -9.80
CA VAL A 87 1.42 -23.39 -10.53
C VAL A 87 2.79 -22.72 -10.73
N PRO A 88 3.92 -23.39 -10.41
CA PRO A 88 5.25 -22.83 -10.59
C PRO A 88 5.51 -22.38 -12.04
N GLY A 89 6.01 -21.15 -12.23
CA GLY A 89 6.25 -20.55 -13.54
C GLY A 89 4.98 -20.01 -14.23
N MET A 90 3.84 -20.05 -13.56
CA MET A 90 2.55 -19.47 -13.97
C MET A 90 2.03 -18.63 -12.82
N GLU A 91 2.86 -17.72 -12.33
CA GLU A 91 2.56 -16.84 -11.21
C GLU A 91 1.35 -15.95 -11.52
N ILE A 92 0.54 -15.73 -10.48
CA ILE A 92 -0.56 -14.78 -10.51
C ILE A 92 -0.13 -13.50 -9.81
N THR A 93 -0.37 -12.37 -10.46
CA THR A 93 -0.06 -11.04 -9.92
C THR A 93 -1.28 -10.15 -10.04
N ALA A 94 -1.38 -9.15 -9.16
CA ALA A 94 -2.40 -8.12 -9.17
C ALA A 94 -1.76 -6.78 -8.83
N VAL A 95 -1.93 -5.79 -9.69
CA VAL A 95 -1.54 -4.41 -9.44
C VAL A 95 -2.83 -3.62 -9.21
N PHE A 96 -3.00 -3.08 -8.01
CA PHE A 96 -4.12 -2.18 -7.68
C PHE A 96 -3.65 -0.75 -7.93
N GLY A 97 -4.10 -0.16 -9.03
CA GLY A 97 -3.72 1.21 -9.42
C GLY A 97 -4.60 2.26 -8.75
N ASP A 98 -4.04 3.45 -8.54
CA ASP A 98 -4.77 4.61 -8.00
C ASP A 98 -5.87 5.12 -8.95
N ASP A 99 -5.87 4.66 -10.22
CA ASP A 99 -6.87 4.95 -11.24
C ASP A 99 -8.14 4.08 -11.13
N GLY A 100 -8.25 3.28 -10.06
CA GLY A 100 -9.37 2.37 -9.85
C GLY A 100 -9.35 1.16 -10.79
N ARG A 101 -8.17 0.74 -11.27
CA ARG A 101 -8.00 -0.48 -12.08
C ARG A 101 -7.14 -1.52 -11.39
N ILE A 102 -7.51 -2.78 -11.62
CA ILE A 102 -6.66 -3.93 -11.31
C ILE A 102 -6.13 -4.47 -12.64
N SER A 103 -4.84 -4.70 -12.74
CA SER A 103 -4.20 -5.38 -13.87
C SER A 103 -3.24 -6.45 -13.38
N GLY A 104 -2.91 -7.44 -14.22
CA GLY A 104 -1.94 -8.45 -13.81
C GLY A 104 -1.88 -9.68 -14.71
N SER A 105 -1.16 -10.69 -14.22
CA SER A 105 -1.13 -12.04 -14.80
C SER A 105 -2.09 -12.93 -14.03
N ALA A 106 -2.96 -13.66 -14.73
CA ALA A 106 -3.78 -14.74 -14.17
C ALA A 106 -3.08 -16.11 -14.27
N GLY A 107 -1.76 -16.11 -14.50
CA GLY A 107 -0.94 -17.29 -14.76
C GLY A 107 -0.71 -17.49 -16.26
N CYS A 108 -1.77 -17.74 -17.03
CA CYS A 108 -1.66 -17.90 -18.48
C CYS A 108 -1.85 -16.59 -19.24
N ASN A 109 -2.95 -15.88 -18.96
CA ASN A 109 -3.32 -14.64 -19.63
C ASN A 109 -3.08 -13.42 -18.76
N ARG A 110 -2.95 -12.28 -19.44
CA ARG A 110 -3.10 -10.99 -18.79
C ARG A 110 -4.57 -10.71 -18.57
N TYR A 111 -4.88 -10.07 -17.46
CA TYR A 111 -6.25 -9.64 -17.14
C TYR A 111 -6.27 -8.17 -16.73
N PHE A 112 -7.46 -7.59 -16.80
CA PHE A 112 -7.74 -6.24 -16.33
C PHE A 112 -9.19 -6.15 -15.85
N THR A 113 -9.43 -5.32 -14.84
CA THR A 113 -10.76 -4.99 -14.33
C THR A 113 -10.74 -3.62 -13.65
N SER A 114 -11.91 -3.06 -13.36
CA SER A 114 -12.04 -1.90 -12.48
C SER A 114 -12.23 -2.35 -11.03
N TYR A 115 -11.84 -1.53 -10.07
CA TYR A 115 -12.20 -1.71 -8.67
C TYR A 115 -12.54 -0.40 -7.98
N ASN A 116 -13.24 -0.50 -6.86
CA ASN A 116 -13.40 0.60 -5.92
C ASN A 116 -13.17 0.05 -4.51
N ALA A 117 -12.34 0.73 -3.75
CA ALA A 117 -12.02 0.39 -2.37
C ALA A 117 -12.32 1.59 -1.46
N THR A 118 -12.99 1.34 -0.33
CA THR A 118 -13.30 2.36 0.66
C THR A 118 -13.22 1.73 2.05
N ASN A 119 -12.37 2.25 2.93
CA ASN A 119 -12.01 1.62 4.19
C ASN A 119 -11.55 0.17 3.93
N THR A 120 -12.33 -0.83 4.35
CA THR A 120 -12.08 -2.26 4.10
C THR A 120 -12.94 -2.87 2.99
N ASP A 121 -13.92 -2.12 2.46
CA ASP A 121 -14.79 -2.61 1.40
C ASP A 121 -14.03 -2.62 0.07
N LEU A 122 -14.22 -3.69 -0.71
CA LEU A 122 -13.65 -3.85 -2.04
C LEU A 122 -14.74 -4.32 -3.00
N THR A 123 -14.93 -3.59 -4.08
CA THR A 123 -15.78 -4.00 -5.19
C THR A 123 -14.96 -4.15 -6.45
N VAL A 124 -15.15 -5.25 -7.17
CA VAL A 124 -14.45 -5.53 -8.42
C VAL A 124 -15.47 -5.60 -9.57
N GLY A 125 -15.16 -4.92 -10.66
CA GLY A 125 -15.98 -4.89 -11.87
C GLY A 125 -15.81 -6.14 -12.74
N PRO A 126 -16.45 -6.15 -13.92
CA PRO A 126 -16.31 -7.23 -14.88
C PRO A 126 -14.85 -7.44 -15.27
N VAL A 127 -14.37 -8.69 -15.16
CA VAL A 127 -12.98 -9.02 -15.44
C VAL A 127 -12.81 -9.39 -16.91
N GLY A 128 -11.92 -8.68 -17.60
CA GLY A 128 -11.47 -9.00 -18.95
C GLY A 128 -10.12 -9.70 -18.94
N SER A 129 -9.88 -10.60 -19.90
CA SER A 129 -8.59 -11.27 -20.08
C SER A 129 -8.25 -11.45 -21.56
N THR A 130 -6.97 -11.69 -21.86
CA THR A 130 -6.55 -12.17 -23.19
C THR A 130 -6.92 -13.66 -23.37
N GLU A 131 -6.85 -14.18 -24.60
CA GLU A 131 -7.21 -15.56 -24.94
C GLU A 131 -6.01 -16.35 -25.51
N MET A 132 -4.98 -16.53 -24.70
CA MET A 132 -3.87 -17.46 -24.96
C MET A 132 -4.14 -18.81 -24.29
N TYR A 133 -3.56 -19.85 -24.86
CA TYR A 133 -3.63 -21.21 -24.32
C TYR A 133 -2.32 -21.60 -23.64
N CYS A 134 -2.42 -22.04 -22.38
CA CYS A 134 -1.29 -22.59 -21.62
C CYS A 134 -1.67 -23.95 -21.03
N ALA A 135 -0.89 -24.99 -21.31
CA ALA A 135 -1.12 -26.31 -20.75
C ALA A 135 -0.98 -26.28 -19.21
N GLY A 136 -2.02 -26.70 -18.49
CA GLY A 136 -2.01 -26.84 -17.03
C GLY A 136 -2.31 -25.58 -16.20
N ALA A 137 -2.50 -24.41 -16.83
CA ALA A 137 -2.76 -23.15 -16.12
C ALA A 137 -4.16 -22.56 -16.37
N MET A 138 -4.91 -23.06 -17.35
CA MET A 138 -6.25 -22.52 -17.70
C MET A 138 -7.28 -22.67 -16.56
N ASP A 139 -7.25 -23.79 -15.83
CA ASP A 139 -8.14 -24.02 -14.69
C ASP A 139 -7.83 -23.07 -13.54
N GLN A 140 -6.54 -22.82 -13.30
CA GLN A 140 -6.08 -21.85 -12.30
C GLN A 140 -6.55 -20.44 -12.67
N GLU A 141 -6.32 -20.02 -13.92
CA GLU A 141 -6.76 -18.72 -14.42
C GLU A 141 -8.27 -18.54 -14.22
N SER A 142 -9.06 -19.51 -14.66
CA SER A 142 -10.52 -19.45 -14.55
C SER A 142 -10.98 -19.35 -13.10
N ALA A 143 -10.38 -20.15 -12.21
CA ALA A 143 -10.69 -20.12 -10.78
C ALA A 143 -10.31 -18.78 -10.15
N TYR A 144 -9.12 -18.26 -10.46
CA TYR A 144 -8.65 -16.98 -9.94
C TYR A 144 -9.56 -15.82 -10.35
N LEU A 145 -9.87 -15.69 -11.64
CA LEU A 145 -10.70 -14.59 -12.15
C LEU A 145 -12.13 -14.64 -11.59
N GLN A 146 -12.67 -15.84 -11.37
CA GLN A 146 -13.98 -16.01 -10.73
C GLN A 146 -13.96 -15.56 -9.26
N LEU A 147 -12.92 -15.92 -8.49
CA LEU A 147 -12.79 -15.48 -7.10
C LEU A 147 -12.62 -13.97 -7.02
N LEU A 148 -11.77 -13.39 -7.87
CA LEU A 148 -11.52 -11.96 -7.88
C LEU A 148 -12.82 -11.17 -8.14
N ALA A 149 -13.69 -11.67 -9.01
CA ALA A 149 -15.01 -11.07 -9.26
C ALA A 149 -15.99 -11.17 -8.08
N THR A 150 -15.72 -12.01 -7.08
CA THR A 150 -16.54 -12.15 -5.86
C THR A 150 -16.01 -11.39 -4.65
N ALA A 151 -14.91 -10.67 -4.81
CA ALA A 151 -14.32 -9.85 -3.77
C ALA A 151 -15.35 -8.84 -3.21
N SER A 152 -15.42 -8.73 -1.89
CA SER A 152 -16.28 -7.77 -1.20
C SER A 152 -15.55 -6.93 -0.16
N ALA A 153 -14.46 -7.46 0.40
CA ALA A 153 -13.65 -6.76 1.38
C ALA A 153 -12.19 -7.21 1.29
N PHE A 154 -11.31 -6.38 1.83
CA PHE A 154 -9.88 -6.65 1.89
C PHE A 154 -9.32 -6.29 3.27
N MET A 155 -8.16 -6.85 3.56
CA MET A 155 -7.39 -6.57 4.76
C MET A 155 -5.92 -6.67 4.41
N VAL A 156 -5.16 -5.62 4.70
CA VAL A 156 -3.71 -5.65 4.58
C VAL A 156 -3.11 -5.64 5.98
N GLU A 157 -2.36 -6.67 6.31
CA GLU A 157 -1.60 -6.80 7.55
C GLU A 157 -0.15 -7.10 7.20
N GLU A 158 0.77 -6.22 7.63
CA GLU A 158 2.19 -6.25 7.27
C GLU A 158 2.41 -6.19 5.74
N GLU A 159 2.77 -7.32 5.11
CA GLU A 159 2.98 -7.46 3.67
C GLU A 159 1.99 -8.47 3.06
N ILE A 160 0.90 -8.79 3.78
CA ILE A 160 -0.09 -9.78 3.38
C ILE A 160 -1.43 -9.09 3.11
N LEU A 161 -1.86 -9.15 1.86
CA LEU A 161 -3.22 -8.77 1.47
C LEU A 161 -4.10 -10.02 1.48
N THR A 162 -5.19 -9.98 2.25
CA THR A 162 -6.26 -10.97 2.21
C THR A 162 -7.51 -10.35 1.62
N ILE A 163 -8.12 -11.00 0.64
CA ILE A 163 -9.42 -10.63 0.07
C ILE A 163 -10.47 -11.64 0.51
N THR A 164 -11.63 -11.14 0.92
CA THR A 164 -12.79 -11.94 1.34
C THR A 164 -13.99 -11.75 0.41
N ASP A 165 -14.85 -12.76 0.34
CA ASP A 165 -16.15 -12.68 -0.31
C ASP A 165 -17.24 -12.09 0.61
N GLN A 166 -18.44 -11.89 0.07
CA GLN A 166 -19.59 -11.32 0.78
C GLN A 166 -20.02 -12.10 2.04
N SER A 167 -19.60 -13.36 2.18
CA SER A 167 -19.86 -14.17 3.38
C SER A 167 -18.80 -13.97 4.48
N GLY A 168 -17.80 -13.12 4.24
CA GLY A 168 -16.64 -12.92 5.11
C GLY A 168 -15.58 -14.01 4.97
N ARG A 169 -15.67 -14.85 3.93
CA ARG A 169 -14.73 -15.96 3.74
C ARG A 169 -13.51 -15.50 2.96
N ALA A 170 -12.31 -15.77 3.47
CA ALA A 170 -11.06 -15.53 2.75
C ALA A 170 -10.97 -16.37 1.47
N ILE A 171 -10.77 -15.69 0.34
CA ILE A 171 -10.77 -16.27 -1.01
C ILE A 171 -9.43 -16.15 -1.72
N LEU A 172 -8.67 -15.09 -1.47
CA LEU A 172 -7.36 -14.83 -2.08
C LEU A 172 -6.41 -14.27 -1.01
N THR A 173 -5.17 -14.72 -1.03
CA THR A 173 -4.10 -14.21 -0.15
C THR A 173 -2.89 -13.90 -0.99
N TYR A 174 -2.33 -12.70 -0.82
CA TYR A 174 -1.20 -12.18 -1.57
C TYR A 174 -0.06 -11.77 -0.65
N HIS A 175 1.12 -11.95 -1.22
CA HIS A 175 2.30 -11.11 -1.14
C HIS A 175 2.22 -9.66 -1.57
N HIS A 176 2.62 -8.68 -0.79
CA HIS A 176 3.11 -7.45 -1.41
C HIS A 176 4.37 -7.79 -2.23
N GLU A 177 4.33 -7.53 -3.53
CA GLU A 177 5.42 -7.82 -4.46
C GLU A 177 6.29 -6.57 -4.60
N ILE A 178 7.35 -6.50 -3.79
CA ILE A 178 8.51 -5.70 -4.15
C ILE A 178 9.11 -6.38 -5.38
N PRO A 179 9.27 -5.70 -6.55
CA PRO A 179 9.83 -6.32 -7.74
C PRO A 179 11.12 -7.06 -7.37
N LYS A 180 11.10 -8.37 -7.60
CA LYS A 180 12.15 -9.26 -7.12
C LYS A 180 13.47 -8.84 -7.77
N ALA A 181 14.38 -8.35 -6.94
CA ALA A 181 15.79 -8.10 -7.26
C ALA A 181 16.35 -9.27 -8.09
N SER A 182 16.48 -9.09 -9.40
CA SER A 182 16.87 -10.14 -10.35
C SER A 182 18.34 -10.04 -10.78
N GLY A 183 19.05 -9.01 -10.31
CA GLY A 183 20.48 -8.82 -10.49
C GLY A 183 21.33 -9.76 -9.63
N THR A 184 22.49 -10.16 -10.15
CA THR A 184 23.52 -10.88 -9.40
C THR A 184 24.43 -9.87 -8.69
N GLY A 185 24.17 -9.57 -7.42
CA GLY A 185 24.99 -8.65 -6.62
C GLY A 185 24.43 -8.38 -5.23
N THR A 186 25.25 -7.81 -4.35
CA THR A 186 24.81 -7.32 -3.05
C THR A 186 23.90 -6.11 -3.24
N ILE A 187 22.70 -6.14 -2.67
CA ILE A 187 21.78 -4.98 -2.68
C ILE A 187 22.34 -3.91 -1.75
N VAL A 188 22.44 -2.68 -2.25
CA VAL A 188 22.75 -1.49 -1.44
C VAL A 188 21.48 -0.98 -0.78
N VAL A 189 20.40 -0.80 -1.55
CA VAL A 189 19.12 -0.31 -1.04
C VAL A 189 18.00 -0.69 -1.99
N THR A 190 16.81 -0.93 -1.43
CA THR A 190 15.56 -0.99 -2.18
C THR A 190 14.72 0.23 -1.83
N PHE A 191 14.09 0.83 -2.82
CA PHE A 191 13.32 2.06 -2.65
C PHE A 191 12.05 2.03 -3.50
N SER A 192 10.94 2.44 -2.91
CA SER A 192 9.66 2.60 -3.59
C SER A 192 9.17 4.03 -3.43
N ARG A 193 8.55 4.57 -4.48
CA ARG A 193 7.87 5.87 -4.48
C ARG A 193 6.49 5.70 -5.10
N THR A 194 5.45 5.97 -4.33
CA THR A 194 4.04 5.90 -4.78
C THR A 194 3.33 7.24 -4.60
N GLY A 195 2.27 7.47 -5.37
CA GLY A 195 1.43 8.68 -5.25
C GLY A 195 1.83 9.82 -6.20
N GLY A 196 1.61 11.06 -5.77
CA GLY A 196 1.72 12.25 -6.64
C GLY A 196 0.54 12.42 -7.60
N PHE A 197 0.40 13.61 -8.20
CA PHE A 197 -0.68 13.93 -9.15
C PHE A 197 -0.82 12.95 -10.33
N ALA A 198 0.28 12.29 -10.70
CA ALA A 198 0.31 11.33 -11.82
C ALA A 198 0.09 9.87 -11.38
N GLY A 199 -0.11 9.61 -10.07
CA GLY A 199 -0.26 8.27 -9.50
C GLY A 199 0.92 7.38 -9.84
N ASN A 200 2.13 7.79 -9.46
CA ASN A 200 3.34 7.02 -9.70
C ASN A 200 3.32 5.74 -8.86
N ASP A 201 3.92 4.68 -9.41
CA ASP A 201 4.27 3.46 -8.69
C ASP A 201 5.65 3.04 -9.19
N ASP A 202 6.68 3.60 -8.55
CA ASP A 202 8.07 3.44 -8.93
C ASP A 202 8.79 2.56 -7.89
N HIS A 203 9.60 1.61 -8.36
CA HIS A 203 10.47 0.77 -7.54
C HIS A 203 11.89 0.79 -8.08
N LEU A 204 12.86 0.86 -7.18
CA LEU A 204 14.29 0.85 -7.47
C LEU A 204 14.97 -0.18 -6.58
N VAL A 205 15.76 -1.07 -7.19
CA VAL A 205 16.74 -1.91 -6.50
C VAL A 205 18.13 -1.50 -6.98
N LEU A 206 18.95 -0.98 -6.07
CA LEU A 206 20.33 -0.59 -6.37
C LEU A 206 21.31 -1.64 -5.85
N TYR A 207 22.25 -2.06 -6.68
CA TYR A 207 23.28 -3.04 -6.33
C TYR A 207 24.66 -2.40 -6.16
N GLN A 208 25.50 -3.03 -5.35
CA GLN A 208 26.85 -2.56 -5.03
C GLN A 208 27.79 -2.53 -6.25
N ASN A 209 27.48 -3.33 -7.27
CA ASN A 209 28.21 -3.33 -8.54
C ASN A 209 27.78 -2.21 -9.51
N GLY A 210 26.90 -1.30 -9.07
CA GLY A 210 26.38 -0.19 -9.86
C GLY A 210 25.26 -0.54 -10.84
N SER A 211 24.86 -1.81 -10.95
CA SER A 211 23.61 -2.13 -11.63
C SER A 211 22.42 -1.65 -10.81
N ALA A 212 21.34 -1.23 -11.47
CA ALA A 212 20.07 -0.95 -10.82
C ALA A 212 18.89 -1.44 -11.68
N GLU A 213 17.87 -1.94 -11.01
CA GLU A 213 16.58 -2.30 -11.61
C GLU A 213 15.57 -1.23 -11.24
N VAL A 214 14.96 -0.60 -12.23
CA VAL A 214 13.93 0.42 -12.05
C VAL A 214 12.64 -0.07 -12.69
N THR A 215 11.58 -0.16 -11.90
CA THR A 215 10.22 -0.47 -12.34
C THR A 215 9.37 0.78 -12.15
N ARG A 216 8.53 1.12 -13.13
CA ARG A 216 7.63 2.27 -13.13
C ARG A 216 6.34 1.87 -13.83
N LYS A 217 5.21 1.77 -13.12
CA LYS A 217 3.92 1.32 -13.68
C LYS A 217 4.07 0.06 -14.55
N ASP A 218 4.02 0.21 -15.87
CA ASP A 218 4.07 -0.89 -16.86
C ASP A 218 5.47 -1.11 -17.47
N TYR A 219 6.49 -0.38 -17.00
CA TYR A 219 7.84 -0.38 -17.58
C TYR A 219 8.89 -0.81 -16.57
N MET A 220 9.78 -1.72 -16.96
CA MET A 220 10.96 -2.09 -16.19
C MET A 220 12.20 -1.92 -17.05
N THR A 221 13.24 -1.32 -16.47
CA THR A 221 14.53 -1.13 -17.11
C THR A 221 15.68 -1.50 -16.18
N ARG A 222 16.83 -1.82 -16.80
CA ARG A 222 18.09 -1.98 -16.11
C ARG A 222 19.02 -0.88 -16.55
N ILE A 223 19.56 -0.17 -15.57
CA ILE A 223 20.49 0.93 -15.79
C ILE A 223 21.82 0.62 -15.10
N THR A 224 22.85 1.37 -15.49
CA THR A 224 24.12 1.43 -14.77
C THR A 224 24.20 2.78 -14.08
N VAL A 225 24.26 2.76 -12.76
CA VAL A 225 24.44 3.94 -11.92
C VAL A 225 25.94 4.19 -11.77
N PRO A 226 26.41 5.44 -11.95
CA PRO A 226 27.83 5.77 -11.78
C PRO A 226 28.36 5.34 -10.40
N GLU A 227 29.58 4.80 -10.38
CA GLU A 227 30.21 4.30 -9.15
C GLU A 227 30.29 5.36 -8.04
N GLU A 228 30.54 6.62 -8.41
CA GLU A 228 30.54 7.76 -7.48
C GLU A 228 29.18 7.93 -6.77
N THR A 229 28.08 7.83 -7.52
CA THR A 229 26.71 7.91 -6.98
C THR A 229 26.39 6.73 -6.06
N VAL A 230 26.78 5.51 -6.45
CA VAL A 230 26.60 4.30 -5.62
C VAL A 230 27.32 4.45 -4.29
N ASN A 231 28.58 4.91 -4.32
CA ASN A 231 29.38 5.12 -3.12
C ASN A 231 28.82 6.25 -2.24
N ALA A 232 28.31 7.34 -2.84
CA ALA A 232 27.65 8.41 -2.12
C ALA A 232 26.41 7.91 -1.36
N ILE A 233 25.53 7.15 -2.03
CA ILE A 233 24.34 6.55 -1.42
C ILE A 233 24.74 5.57 -0.29
N ALA A 234 25.72 4.70 -0.54
CA ALA A 234 26.16 3.73 0.47
C ALA A 234 26.72 4.40 1.74
N ASN A 235 27.50 5.47 1.59
CA ASN A 235 28.02 6.23 2.73
C ASN A 235 26.90 6.94 3.49
N LEU A 236 25.96 7.58 2.79
CA LEU A 236 24.81 8.23 3.44
C LEU A 236 23.96 7.23 4.23
N LEU A 237 23.69 6.04 3.66
CA LEU A 237 22.94 4.97 4.35
C LEU A 237 23.66 4.48 5.60
N ALA A 238 24.98 4.33 5.55
CA ALA A 238 25.80 3.91 6.68
C ALA A 238 25.84 4.98 7.79
N ASP A 239 25.93 6.26 7.42
CA ASP A 239 26.03 7.38 8.36
C ASP A 239 24.67 7.78 8.96
N ALA A 240 23.55 7.49 8.27
CA ALA A 240 22.21 7.86 8.70
C ALA A 240 21.72 7.12 9.96
N GLY A 241 22.45 6.11 10.44
CA GLY A 241 22.11 5.37 11.65
C GLY A 241 20.76 4.66 11.55
N ILE A 242 20.43 4.14 10.35
CA ILE A 242 19.11 3.61 9.96
C ILE A 242 18.49 2.64 10.99
N SER A 243 19.31 1.80 11.63
CA SER A 243 18.85 0.89 12.68
C SER A 243 18.14 1.56 13.85
N GLY A 244 18.47 2.82 14.15
CA GLY A 244 17.89 3.60 15.26
C GLY A 244 16.72 4.51 14.86
N LEU A 245 16.36 4.55 13.56
CA LEU A 245 15.24 5.33 13.07
C LEU A 245 13.91 4.62 13.33
N SER A 246 12.83 5.40 13.44
CA SER A 246 11.45 4.89 13.41
C SER A 246 11.20 4.14 12.09
N ASP A 247 10.33 3.13 12.13
CA ASP A 247 9.87 2.42 10.93
C ASP A 247 8.88 3.27 10.11
N MET A 248 8.32 4.33 10.69
CA MET A 248 7.34 5.19 10.03
C MET A 248 7.48 6.67 10.38
N TYR A 249 7.25 7.52 9.37
CA TYR A 249 7.16 8.97 9.45
C TYR A 249 5.95 9.48 8.63
N PRO A 250 4.76 9.57 9.24
CA PRO A 250 3.55 10.06 8.58
C PRO A 250 3.55 11.59 8.45
N ALA A 251 2.94 12.13 7.40
CA ALA A 251 2.76 13.56 7.24
C ALA A 251 1.78 14.10 8.29
N PRO A 252 1.99 15.31 8.82
CA PRO A 252 1.02 15.98 9.69
C PRO A 252 -0.31 16.29 8.98
N GLN A 253 -0.32 16.29 7.63
CA GLN A 253 -1.47 16.56 6.79
C GLN A 253 -1.44 15.63 5.58
N GLU A 254 -2.54 14.93 5.36
CA GLU A 254 -2.75 14.14 4.14
C GLU A 254 -3.03 15.06 2.95
N GLY A 255 -2.37 14.80 1.83
CA GLY A 255 -2.62 15.46 0.55
C GLY A 255 -2.68 14.41 -0.54
N ALA A 256 -3.73 14.45 -1.37
CA ALA A 256 -3.94 13.49 -2.46
C ALA A 256 -2.77 13.45 -3.47
N ASP A 257 -1.93 14.48 -3.45
CA ASP A 257 -0.83 14.67 -4.39
C ASP A 257 0.55 14.48 -3.76
N LEU A 258 0.63 14.03 -2.50
CA LEU A 258 1.89 13.76 -1.82
C LEU A 258 2.45 12.40 -2.24
N PHE A 259 3.77 12.29 -2.27
CA PHE A 259 4.44 11.01 -2.42
C PHE A 259 4.58 10.28 -1.09
N SER A 260 4.45 8.95 -1.17
CA SER A 260 4.84 8.02 -0.12
C SER A 260 6.10 7.27 -0.56
N TYR A 261 7.01 7.08 0.38
CA TYR A 261 8.29 6.42 0.17
C TYR A 261 8.44 5.21 1.08
N VAL A 262 9.02 4.15 0.54
CA VAL A 262 9.47 2.98 1.31
C VAL A 262 10.94 2.76 1.01
N LEU A 263 11.78 2.79 2.04
CA LEU A 263 13.22 2.57 1.91
C LEU A 263 13.63 1.35 2.75
N THR A 264 14.24 0.36 2.11
CA THR A 264 14.76 -0.84 2.75
C THR A 264 16.27 -0.90 2.62
N TYR A 265 16.96 -0.97 3.77
CA TYR A 265 18.41 -1.09 3.89
C TYR A 265 18.76 -2.25 4.84
N GLY A 266 19.37 -3.31 4.30
CA GLY A 266 19.53 -4.57 5.03
C GLY A 266 18.16 -5.14 5.41
N ASP A 267 17.96 -5.42 6.70
CA ASP A 267 16.70 -5.94 7.25
C ASP A 267 15.73 -4.84 7.73
N LYS A 268 16.11 -3.56 7.62
CA LYS A 268 15.31 -2.43 8.10
C LYS A 268 14.53 -1.81 6.95
N THR A 269 13.23 -1.63 7.16
CA THR A 269 12.33 -0.91 6.24
C THR A 269 11.78 0.32 6.94
N ILE A 270 11.83 1.47 6.27
CA ILE A 270 11.32 2.75 6.75
C ILE A 270 10.30 3.29 5.75
N ARG A 271 9.11 3.64 6.25
CA ARG A 271 8.03 4.28 5.49
C ARG A 271 7.99 5.77 5.82
N MET A 272 7.91 6.61 4.80
CA MET A 272 7.97 8.06 4.95
C MET A 272 6.99 8.71 3.99
N GLU A 273 6.28 9.74 4.44
CA GLU A 273 5.53 10.62 3.55
C GLU A 273 6.35 11.86 3.21
N GLU A 274 6.12 12.43 2.03
CA GLU A 274 6.96 13.46 1.40
C GLU A 274 7.33 14.64 2.32
N THR A 275 6.38 15.07 3.16
CA THR A 275 6.53 16.19 4.09
C THR A 275 7.11 15.79 5.45
N ALA A 276 7.25 14.49 5.73
CA ALA A 276 7.73 13.93 6.99
C ALA A 276 9.04 13.13 6.86
N VAL A 277 9.67 13.11 5.67
CA VAL A 277 10.99 12.49 5.48
C VAL A 277 12.01 13.07 6.48
N PRO A 278 12.65 12.24 7.32
CA PRO A 278 13.68 12.69 8.25
C PRO A 278 14.83 13.39 7.53
N ASP A 279 15.38 14.45 8.12
CA ASP A 279 16.49 15.23 7.54
C ASP A 279 17.69 14.35 7.17
N VAL A 280 17.98 13.32 7.98
CA VAL A 280 19.07 12.36 7.73
C VAL A 280 18.82 11.46 6.52
N LEU A 281 17.56 11.27 6.12
CA LEU A 281 17.17 10.46 4.96
C LEU A 281 16.91 11.29 3.71
N ARG A 282 16.66 12.60 3.83
CA ARG A 282 16.33 13.46 2.68
C ARG A 282 17.37 13.38 1.55
N PRO A 283 18.69 13.49 1.79
CA PRO A 283 19.68 13.36 0.72
C PRO A 283 19.68 12.00 0.02
N ILE A 284 19.34 10.93 0.74
CA ILE A 284 19.24 9.57 0.18
C ILE A 284 18.01 9.48 -0.72
N VAL A 285 16.86 9.94 -0.23
CA VAL A 285 15.59 9.96 -0.98
C VAL A 285 15.73 10.77 -2.27
N ASP A 286 16.37 11.94 -2.21
CA ASP A 286 16.58 12.81 -3.37
C ASP A 286 17.39 12.12 -4.47
N LEU A 287 18.51 11.48 -4.11
CA LEU A 287 19.36 10.73 -5.05
C LEU A 287 18.62 9.54 -5.67
N LEU A 288 17.85 8.79 -4.88
CA LEU A 288 17.09 7.64 -5.37
C LEU A 288 15.96 8.09 -6.31
N CYS A 289 15.29 9.20 -5.99
CA CYS A 289 14.31 9.82 -6.88
C CYS A 289 14.94 10.29 -8.20
N GLU A 290 16.13 10.89 -8.15
CA GLU A 290 16.85 11.32 -9.35
C GLU A 290 17.19 10.14 -10.26
N ILE A 291 17.67 9.03 -9.70
CA ILE A 291 17.92 7.78 -10.46
C ILE A 291 16.64 7.29 -11.15
N ILE A 292 15.51 7.28 -10.45
CA ILE A 292 14.22 6.86 -11.02
C ILE A 292 13.81 7.79 -12.16
N VAL A 293 13.88 9.11 -11.97
CA VAL A 293 13.42 10.10 -12.96
C VAL A 293 14.29 10.08 -14.21
N THR A 294 15.61 9.99 -14.06
CA THR A 294 16.56 9.96 -15.19
C THR A 294 16.57 8.63 -15.96
N SER A 295 16.01 7.57 -15.38
CA SER A 295 15.84 6.27 -16.03
C SER A 295 14.59 6.17 -16.92
N ALA A 296 13.74 7.21 -16.93
CA ALA A 296 12.55 7.27 -17.78
C ALA A 296 12.96 7.31 -19.27
N PRO A 297 12.22 6.62 -20.17
CA PRO A 297 12.28 6.95 -21.59
C PRO A 297 11.93 8.43 -21.82
N ASP A 298 12.57 9.09 -22.79
CA ASP A 298 12.38 10.53 -23.10
C ASP A 298 10.89 10.95 -23.32
N ASP A 299 10.00 9.99 -23.63
CA ASP A 299 8.56 10.21 -23.82
C ASP A 299 7.73 10.21 -22.51
N ILE A 300 8.36 10.01 -21.34
CA ILE A 300 7.74 10.10 -20.00
C ILE A 300 8.41 11.25 -19.21
N ALA A 301 8.49 12.43 -19.83
CA ALA A 301 8.76 13.68 -19.11
C ALA A 301 7.42 14.28 -18.61
N PRO A 302 7.30 14.73 -17.36
CA PRO A 302 6.09 15.43 -16.92
C PRO A 302 5.97 16.78 -17.65
N PRO A 303 4.76 17.26 -17.96
CA PRO A 303 4.58 18.66 -18.28
C PRO A 303 4.80 19.46 -17.00
N PHE A 304 6.00 20.00 -16.80
CA PHE A 304 6.17 21.05 -15.79
C PHE A 304 5.46 22.32 -16.28
N PRO A 305 4.61 22.96 -15.46
CA PRO A 305 4.23 24.34 -15.70
C PRO A 305 5.41 25.26 -15.37
N SER A 306 5.68 26.19 -16.29
CA SER A 306 6.55 27.37 -16.11
C SER A 306 5.98 28.38 -15.12
#